data_AF-A0A8T4MBL2-F1
#
_entry.id   AF-A0A8T4MBL2-F1
#
_cell.length_a   1.000
_cell.length_b   1.000
_cell.length_c   1.000
_cell.angle_alpha   90.00
_cell.angle_beta   90.00
_cell.angle_gamma   90.00
#
_symmetry.space_group_name_H-M   'P 1'
#
loop_
_entity.id
_entity.type
_entity.pdbx_description
1 polymer ?
#
loop_
_entity_poly.entity_id
_entity_poly.type
_entity_poly.pdbx_seq_one_letter_code
_entity_poly.pdbx_strand_id
1 'polypeptide(L)'
;MKPEDIRKAFEKAKTKKISMNVNEKYLEMIDELARIHDMDRTKIIEALIPAGIKFQTEFSEKTWKKFLEDKEYSDKKELIKNKLKEIEQFKKKWAIDKSLDI
;
A
#
# COMPACT_ATOMS: atom_id res chain seq x y z
N MET A 1 0.12 -19.95 -9.95
CA MET A 1 -1.28 -19.91 -9.47
C MET A 1 -2.20 -19.97 -10.70
N LYS A 2 -3.32 -20.73 -10.70
CA LYS A 2 -4.19 -20.79 -11.88
C LYS A 2 -5.10 -19.54 -11.92
N PRO A 3 -5.48 -19.03 -13.11
CA PRO A 3 -6.40 -17.90 -13.23
C PRO A 3 -7.73 -18.07 -12.46
N GLU A 4 -8.21 -19.31 -12.33
CA GLU A 4 -9.42 -19.62 -11.56
C GLU A 4 -9.27 -19.41 -10.05
N ASP A 5 -8.06 -19.59 -9.50
CA ASP A 5 -7.79 -19.43 -8.07
C ASP A 5 -7.79 -17.94 -7.69
N ILE A 6 -7.23 -17.10 -8.58
CA ILE A 6 -7.27 -15.64 -8.46
C ILE A 6 -8.72 -15.16 -8.49
N ARG A 7 -9.53 -15.64 -9.43
CA ARG A 7 -10.94 -15.27 -9.56
C ARG A 7 -11.78 -15.60 -8.31
N LYS A 8 -11.57 -16.78 -7.72
CA LYS A 8 -12.23 -17.21 -6.47
C LYS A 8 -11.82 -16.39 -5.25
N ALA A 9 -10.58 -15.90 -5.20
CA ALA A 9 -10.13 -15.01 -4.13
C ALA A 9 -10.85 -13.64 -4.19
N PHE A 10 -11.05 -13.10 -5.39
CA PHE A 10 -11.82 -11.86 -5.59
C PHE A 10 -13.32 -12.03 -5.30
N GLU A 11 -13.94 -13.14 -5.69
CA GLU A 11 -15.39 -13.38 -5.49
C GLU A 11 -15.80 -13.58 -4.02
N LYS A 12 -14.88 -14.01 -3.13
CA LYS A 12 -15.15 -14.25 -1.70
C LYS A 12 -14.93 -13.03 -0.79
N ALA A 13 -14.25 -12.00 -1.27
CA ALA A 13 -13.97 -10.81 -0.46
C ALA A 13 -15.19 -9.89 -0.40
N LYS A 14 -15.56 -9.43 0.80
CA LYS A 14 -16.57 -8.37 0.93
C LYS A 14 -15.99 -7.08 0.35
N THR A 15 -16.43 -6.70 -0.84
CA THR A 15 -16.05 -5.44 -1.48
C THR A 15 -17.01 -4.33 -1.07
N LYS A 16 -16.48 -3.10 -0.95
CA LYS A 16 -17.28 -1.90 -0.74
C LYS A 16 -16.94 -0.90 -1.84
N LYS A 17 -17.97 -0.37 -2.51
CA LYS A 17 -17.78 0.70 -3.50
C LYS A 17 -17.24 1.94 -2.80
N ILE A 18 -16.18 2.51 -3.35
CA ILE A 18 -15.60 3.79 -2.94
C ILE A 18 -15.69 4.79 -4.09
N SER A 19 -15.84 6.07 -3.77
CA SER A 19 -15.73 7.16 -4.73
C SER A 19 -14.46 7.93 -4.41
N MET A 20 -13.64 8.21 -5.43
CA MET A 20 -12.38 8.92 -5.26
C MET A 20 -12.23 9.99 -6.33
N ASN A 21 -11.66 11.14 -5.93
CA ASN A 21 -11.19 12.14 -6.86
C ASN A 21 -9.74 11.80 -7.21
N VAL A 22 -9.45 11.63 -8.49
CA VAL A 22 -8.12 11.29 -9.00
C VAL A 22 -7.72 12.36 -10.01
N ASN A 23 -6.43 12.74 -10.00
CA ASN A 23 -5.89 13.63 -11.02
C ASN A 23 -6.08 12.99 -12.40
N GLU A 24 -6.56 13.77 -13.36
CA GLU A 24 -6.89 13.30 -14.71
C GLU A 24 -5.72 12.56 -15.38
N LYS A 25 -4.50 13.09 -15.28
CA LYS A 25 -3.31 12.45 -15.83
C LYS A 25 -3.04 11.06 -15.23
N TYR A 26 -3.30 10.87 -13.94
CA TYR A 26 -3.12 9.57 -13.31
C TYR A 26 -4.19 8.58 -13.74
N LEU A 27 -5.41 9.06 -13.99
CA LEU A 27 -6.47 8.22 -14.54
C LEU A 27 -6.13 7.76 -15.97
N GLU A 28 -5.60 8.65 -16.80
CA GLU A 28 -5.09 8.30 -18.14
C GLU A 28 -3.97 7.24 -18.08
N MET A 29 -3.02 7.40 -17.16
CA MET A 29 -1.96 6.39 -16.94
C MET A 29 -2.52 5.03 -16.52
N ILE A 30 -3.54 5.02 -15.67
CA ILE A 30 -4.22 3.78 -15.24
C ILE A 30 -4.95 3.14 -16.42
N ASP A 31 -5.62 3.93 -17.26
CA ASP A 31 -6.31 3.45 -18.45
C ASP A 31 -5.35 2.85 -19.48
N GLU A 32 -4.19 3.47 -19.66
CA GLU A 32 -3.14 2.93 -20.52
C GLU A 32 -2.61 1.59 -19.99
N LEU A 33 -2.33 1.49 -18.69
CA LEU A 33 -1.92 0.23 -18.06
C LEU A 33 -2.99 -0.84 -18.19
N ALA A 34 -4.26 -0.49 -17.96
CA ALA A 34 -5.39 -1.39 -18.11
C ALA A 34 -5.45 -1.98 -19.52
N ARG A 35 -5.27 -1.14 -20.55
CA ARG A 35 -5.19 -1.56 -21.95
C ARG A 35 -3.99 -2.47 -22.24
N ILE A 36 -2.81 -2.15 -21.71
CA ILE A 36 -1.59 -2.95 -21.91
C ILE A 36 -1.74 -4.35 -21.32
N HIS A 37 -2.38 -4.47 -20.16
CA HIS A 37 -2.54 -5.72 -19.43
C HIS A 37 -3.84 -6.48 -19.74
N ASP A 38 -4.68 -5.96 -20.64
CA ASP A 38 -6.04 -6.48 -20.93
C ASP A 38 -6.87 -6.69 -19.65
N MET A 39 -6.84 -5.67 -18.77
CA MET A 39 -7.58 -5.65 -17.51
C MET A 39 -8.53 -4.47 -17.47
N ASP A 40 -9.56 -4.56 -16.64
CA ASP A 40 -10.39 -3.40 -16.33
C ASP A 40 -9.65 -2.43 -15.38
N ARG A 41 -10.01 -1.15 -15.48
CA ARG A 41 -9.47 -0.07 -14.64
C ARG A 41 -9.55 -0.40 -13.15
N THR A 42 -10.63 -1.03 -12.71
CA THR A 42 -10.86 -1.35 -11.29
C THR A 42 -9.82 -2.34 -10.78
N LYS A 43 -9.48 -3.38 -11.54
CA LYS A 43 -8.43 -4.34 -11.19
C LYS A 43 -7.05 -3.70 -11.09
N ILE A 44 -6.72 -2.80 -11.99
CA ILE A 44 -5.45 -2.05 -11.91
C ILE A 44 -5.42 -1.21 -10.63
N ILE A 45 -6.48 -0.44 -10.34
CA ILE A 45 -6.57 0.35 -9.11
C ILE A 45 -6.50 -0.55 -7.87
N GLU A 46 -7.20 -1.67 -7.86
CA GLU A 46 -7.21 -2.62 -6.76
C GLU A 46 -5.85 -3.25 -6.52
N ALA A 47 -5.05 -3.51 -7.57
CA ALA A 47 -3.67 -3.96 -7.44
C ALA A 47 -2.71 -2.87 -6.96
N LEU A 48 -2.95 -1.60 -7.33
CA LEU A 48 -2.12 -0.46 -6.93
C LEU A 48 -2.31 -0.08 -5.46
N ILE A 49 -3.52 -0.24 -4.90
CA ILE A 49 -3.81 0.10 -3.50
C ILE A 49 -2.88 -0.64 -2.50
N PRO A 50 -2.78 -1.99 -2.48
CA PRO A 50 -1.92 -2.69 -1.53
C PRO A 50 -0.44 -2.39 -1.78
N ALA A 51 -0.01 -2.23 -3.04
CA ALA A 51 1.35 -1.84 -3.38
C ALA A 51 1.69 -0.45 -2.83
N GLY A 52 0.78 0.52 -2.99
CA GLY A 52 0.90 1.88 -2.44
C GLY A 52 0.92 1.90 -0.92
N ILE A 53 0.05 1.13 -0.25
CA ILE A 53 0.05 0.99 1.20
C ILE A 53 1.40 0.44 1.70
N LYS A 54 1.91 -0.61 1.06
CA LYS A 54 3.22 -1.20 1.41
C LYS A 54 4.34 -0.18 1.26
N PHE A 55 4.46 0.43 0.08
CA PHE A 55 5.48 1.42 -0.21
C PHE A 55 5.44 2.59 0.77
N GLN A 56 4.26 3.16 1.02
CA GLN A 56 4.11 4.29 1.94
C GLN A 56 4.48 3.92 3.37
N THR A 57 4.17 2.70 3.80
CA THR A 57 4.51 2.19 5.13
C THR A 57 6.03 2.04 5.29
N GLU A 58 6.69 1.41 4.33
CA GLU A 58 8.16 1.24 4.31
C GLU A 58 8.88 2.59 4.23
N PHE A 59 8.39 3.50 3.39
CA PHE A 59 8.92 4.85 3.27
C PHE A 59 8.81 5.62 4.58
N SER A 60 7.65 5.53 5.24
CA SER A 60 7.41 6.17 6.53
C SER A 60 8.32 5.59 7.61
N GLU A 61 8.45 4.27 7.68
CA GLU A 61 9.38 3.59 8.61
C GLU A 61 10.82 4.07 8.43
N LYS A 62 11.30 4.09 7.18
CA LYS A 62 12.65 4.56 6.84
C LYS A 62 12.86 6.02 7.22
N THR A 63 11.86 6.87 6.98
CA THR A 63 11.91 8.30 7.32
C THR A 63 12.00 8.52 8.82
N TRP A 64 11.16 7.83 9.60
CA TRP A 64 11.19 7.90 11.06
C TRP A 64 12.50 7.36 11.66
N LYS A 65 13.06 6.29 11.10
CA LYS A 65 14.39 5.78 11.52
C LYS A 65 15.49 6.82 11.29
N LYS A 66 15.47 7.53 10.15
CA LYS A 66 16.42 8.62 9.91
C LYS A 66 16.29 9.74 10.93
N PHE A 67 15.07 10.14 11.29
CA PHE A 67 14.87 11.15 12.34
C PHE A 67 15.38 10.70 13.72
N LEU A 68 15.39 9.39 14.00
CA LEU A 68 15.92 8.88 15.26
C LEU A 68 17.45 9.03 15.37
N GLU A 69 18.14 8.96 14.24
CA GLU A 69 19.60 9.09 14.11
C GLU A 69 20.05 10.55 14.03
N ASP A 70 19.15 11.45 13.65
CA ASP A 70 19.42 12.87 13.47
C ASP A 70 19.45 13.62 14.82
N LYS A 71 20.53 14.38 15.04
CA LYS A 71 20.74 15.17 16.27
C LYS A 71 19.73 16.31 16.41
N GLU A 72 19.21 16.83 15.29
CA GLU A 72 18.20 17.90 15.28
C GLU A 72 16.92 17.46 16.01
N TYR A 73 16.60 16.17 16.01
CA TYR A 73 15.37 15.62 16.58
C TYR A 73 15.59 14.90 17.92
N SER A 74 16.68 15.22 18.61
CA SER A 74 17.06 14.55 19.86
C SER A 74 16.03 14.71 21.00
N ASP A 75 15.30 15.82 21.01
CA ASP A 75 14.19 16.12 21.94
C ASP A 75 12.91 15.31 21.62
N LYS A 76 12.76 14.85 20.36
CA LYS A 76 11.58 14.14 19.85
C LYS A 76 11.74 12.63 19.81
N LYS A 77 12.82 12.07 20.37
CA LYS A 77 13.13 10.63 20.32
C LYS A 77 11.97 9.75 20.78
N GLU A 78 11.25 10.15 21.84
CA GLU A 78 10.14 9.34 22.35
C GLU A 78 8.93 9.35 21.40
N LEU A 79 8.63 10.50 20.79
CA LEU A 79 7.60 10.61 19.76
C LEU A 79 7.94 9.72 18.55
N ILE A 80 9.20 9.76 18.10
CA ILE A 80 9.68 8.97 16.96
C ILE A 80 9.56 7.47 17.26
N LYS A 81 9.99 7.02 18.44
CA LYS A 81 9.85 5.61 18.87
C LYS A 81 8.40 5.16 18.89
N ASN A 82 7.49 6.00 19.41
CA ASN A 82 6.07 5.68 19.42
C ASN A 82 5.49 5.55 18.00
N LYS A 83 5.89 6.43 17.07
CA LYS A 83 5.48 6.34 15.66
C LYS A 83 6.02 5.08 14.97
N LEU A 84 7.27 4.70 15.24
CA LEU A 84 7.83 3.44 14.73
C LEU A 84 7.08 2.22 15.27
N LYS A 85 6.67 2.24 16.55
CA LYS A 85 5.85 1.17 17.15
C LYS A 85 4.45 1.08 16.53
N GLU A 86 3.79 2.21 16.26
CA GLU A 86 2.51 2.25 15.54
C GLU A 86 2.64 1.64 14.14
N ILE A 87 3.72 1.97 13.41
CA ILE A 87 4.01 1.40 12.09
C ILE A 87 4.26 -0.11 12.18
N GLU A 88 5.06 -0.58 13.14
CA GLU A 88 5.30 -2.01 13.35
C GLU A 88 4.01 -2.78 13.66
N GLN A 89 3.15 -2.22 14.51
CA GLN A 89 1.84 -2.80 14.81
C GLN A 89 0.95 -2.87 13.57
N PHE A 90 0.94 -1.83 12.74
CA PHE A 90 0.21 -1.80 11.47
C PHE A 90 0.71 -2.89 10.52
N LYS A 91 2.03 -3.01 10.33
CA LYS A 91 2.66 -4.02 9.46
C LYS A 91 2.33 -5.44 9.92
N LYS A 92 2.39 -5.71 11.23
CA LYS A 92 2.02 -7.01 11.82
C LYS A 92 0.54 -7.33 11.63
N LYS A 93 -0.34 -6.36 11.91
CA LYS A 93 -1.80 -6.53 11.78
C LYS A 93 -2.22 -6.90 10.36
N TRP A 94 -1.60 -6.29 9.36
CA TRP A 94 -1.96 -6.45 7.95
C TRP A 94 -0.97 -7.32 7.15
N ALA A 95 -0.02 -7.96 7.83
CA ALA A 95 1.01 -8.82 7.23
C ALA A 95 1.78 -8.18 6.07
N ILE A 96 2.03 -6.86 6.11
CA ILE A 96 2.74 -6.11 5.05
C ILE A 96 4.18 -6.61 4.86
N ASP A 97 4.79 -7.14 5.94
CA ASP A 97 6.15 -7.70 5.95
C ASP A 97 6.24 -9.11 5.36
N LYS A 98 5.11 -9.81 5.21
CA LYS A 98 5.11 -11.06 4.48
C LYS A 98 5.05 -10.68 3.01
N SER A 99 5.97 -11.21 2.20
CA SER A 99 5.85 -11.18 0.74
C SER A 99 4.40 -11.48 0.38
N LEU A 100 3.83 -10.66 -0.47
CA LEU A 100 2.56 -10.99 -1.12
C LEU A 100 2.81 -12.32 -1.83
N ASP A 101 2.40 -13.43 -1.21
CA ASP A 101 2.21 -14.71 -1.89
C ASP A 101 0.95 -14.52 -2.76
N ILE A 102 1.13 -13.76 -3.85
CA ILE A 102 0.23 -13.71 -5.01
C ILE A 102 0.86 -14.60 -6.09
#